data_AF-A0A7W0STQ0-F1
#
_entry.id   AF-A0A7W0STQ0-F1
#
_cell.length_a   1.000
_cell.length_b   1.000
_cell.length_c   1.000
_cell.angle_alpha   90.00
_cell.angle_beta   90.00
_cell.angle_gamma   90.00
#
_symmetry.space_group_name_H-M   'P 1'
#
loop_
_entity.id
_entity.type
_entity.pdbx_description
1 polymer ?
#
loop_
_entity_poly.entity_id
_entity_poly.type
_entity_poly.pdbx_seq_one_letter_code
_entity_poly.pdbx_strand_id
1 'polypeptide(L)'
;MDDREQPNTFVWKQGKDLVTVSKAGDSWQVSCLTQGKLMGPRLKVYEAVHRQAKFAAWDVMAKVISVSHDEEQGVEVAVQAAQWMRRSEATNGSTRRA
;
A
#
# COMPACT_ATOMS: atom_id res chain seq x y z
N MET A 1 10.69 10.69 13.06
CA MET A 1 9.51 9.83 12.86
C MET A 1 10.02 8.58 12.19
N ASP A 2 9.81 7.44 12.82
CA ASP A 2 10.40 6.16 12.43
C ASP A 2 9.96 5.74 11.01
N ASP A 3 10.84 5.92 10.02
CA ASP A 3 10.83 5.21 8.73
C ASP A 3 11.24 3.75 8.95
N ARG A 4 10.66 3.09 9.96
CA ARG A 4 10.73 1.64 10.09
C ARG A 4 9.90 1.09 8.94
N GLU A 5 10.58 0.66 7.87
CA GLU A 5 10.03 -0.32 6.93
C GLU A 5 9.49 -1.48 7.76
N GLN A 6 8.20 -1.42 8.07
CA GLN A 6 7.57 -2.50 8.80
C GLN A 6 7.66 -3.71 7.89
N PRO A 7 8.22 -4.84 8.33
CA PRO A 7 8.41 -6.03 7.49
C PRO A 7 7.08 -6.62 6.97
N ASN A 8 5.94 -6.02 7.34
CA ASN A 8 4.59 -6.39 6.96
C ASN A 8 3.83 -5.26 6.22
N THR A 9 4.55 -4.41 5.47
CA THR A 9 3.94 -3.35 4.64
C THR A 9 4.49 -3.39 3.22
N PHE A 10 3.61 -3.41 2.22
CA PHE A 10 3.96 -3.12 0.84
C PHE A 10 4.10 -1.61 0.66
N VAL A 11 5.16 -1.17 0.00
CA VAL A 11 5.46 0.25 -0.22
C VAL A 11 5.76 0.47 -1.69
N TRP A 12 5.05 1.42 -2.29
CA TRP A 12 5.38 1.99 -3.58
C TRP A 12 5.68 3.48 -3.40
N LYS A 13 6.76 3.95 -4.01
CA LYS A 13 7.26 5.33 -3.87
C LYS A 13 7.54 5.91 -5.24
N GLN A 14 7.10 7.13 -5.47
CA GLN A 14 7.47 7.89 -6.66
C GLN A 14 7.71 9.35 -6.28
N GLY A 15 8.98 9.78 -6.42
CA GLY A 15 9.42 11.10 -5.98
C GLY A 15 9.03 11.38 -4.52
N LYS A 16 8.06 12.26 -4.35
CA LYS A 16 7.56 12.76 -3.06
C LYS A 16 6.36 11.98 -2.52
N ASP A 17 5.77 11.13 -3.35
CA ASP A 17 4.54 10.41 -3.08
C ASP A 17 4.85 8.97 -2.66
N LEU A 18 4.02 8.46 -1.76
CA LEU A 18 4.18 7.15 -1.14
C LEU A 18 2.80 6.49 -1.03
N VAL A 19 2.61 5.36 -1.68
CA VAL A 19 1.44 4.50 -1.51
C VAL A 19 1.87 3.29 -0.71
N THR A 20 1.16 2.98 0.37
CA THR A 20 1.47 1.85 1.23
C THR A 20 0.25 0.96 1.43
N VAL A 21 0.48 -0.34 1.61
CA VAL A 21 -0.52 -1.29 2.07
C VAL A 21 0.03 -2.06 3.25
N SER A 22 -0.68 -2.04 4.37
CA SER A 22 -0.36 -2.84 5.55
C SER A 22 -1.51 -3.76 5.91
N LYS A 23 -1.19 -4.89 6.54
CA LYS A 23 -2.22 -5.79 7.09
C LYS A 23 -2.64 -5.30 8.48
N ALA A 24 -3.93 -5.09 8.67
CA ALA A 24 -4.55 -4.64 9.93
C ALA A 24 -5.57 -5.70 10.39
N GLY A 25 -5.10 -6.67 11.18
CA GLY A 25 -5.90 -7.84 11.56
C GLY A 25 -6.31 -8.68 10.34
N ASP A 26 -7.61 -8.78 10.09
CA ASP A 26 -8.19 -9.48 8.92
C ASP A 26 -8.54 -8.51 7.77
N SER A 27 -8.07 -7.26 7.83
CA SER A 27 -8.28 -6.25 6.79
C SER A 27 -6.96 -5.69 6.27
N TRP A 28 -7.05 -4.94 5.17
CA TRP A 28 -5.94 -4.30 4.48
C TRP A 28 -6.12 -2.80 4.52
N GLN A 29 -5.10 -2.09 5.01
CA GLN A 29 -5.11 -0.64 5.11
C GLN A 29 -4.23 -0.07 4.01
N VAL A 30 -4.83 0.73 3.14
CA VAL A 30 -4.16 1.46 2.07
C VAL A 30 -3.99 2.90 2.52
N SER A 31 -2.78 3.45 2.42
CA SER A 31 -2.56 4.87 2.70
C SER A 31 -1.68 5.53 1.65
N CYS A 32 -1.97 6.79 1.35
CA CYS A 32 -1.16 7.61 0.46
C CYS A 32 -0.63 8.83 1.24
N LEU A 33 0.69 9.01 1.19
CA LEU A 33 1.36 10.18 1.71
C LEU A 33 1.96 10.98 0.55
N THR A 34 1.82 12.30 0.59
CA THR A 34 2.41 13.22 -0.39
C THR A 34 3.17 14.33 0.32
N GLN A 35 4.16 14.91 -0.36
CA GLN A 35 4.81 16.13 0.09
C GLN A 35 4.24 17.33 -0.66
N GLY A 36 3.69 18.29 0.10
CA GLY A 36 3.22 19.55 -0.45
C GLY A 36 4.35 20.41 -1.05
N LYS A 37 3.99 21.42 -1.84
CA LYS A 37 4.94 22.33 -2.52
C LYS A 37 5.94 23.02 -1.58
N LEU A 38 5.59 23.15 -0.30
CA LEU A 38 6.44 23.74 0.74
C LEU A 38 7.55 22.79 1.24
N MET A 39 7.71 21.60 0.66
CA MET A 39 8.75 20.62 1.03
C MET A 39 8.76 20.29 2.54
N GLY A 40 7.62 20.42 3.23
CA GLY A 40 7.44 20.01 4.62
C GLY A 40 7.43 18.48 4.79
N PRO A 41 7.15 17.95 5.99
CA PRO A 41 7.01 16.52 6.20
C PRO A 41 5.90 15.94 5.30
N ARG A 42 6.04 14.67 4.90
CA ARG A 42 5.00 13.99 4.13
C ARG A 42 3.70 13.95 4.93
N LEU A 43 2.61 14.34 4.28
CA LEU A 43 1.28 14.34 4.87
C LEU A 43 0.49 13.17 4.32
N LYS A 44 -0.17 12.44 5.21
CA LYS A 44 -1.15 11.42 4.81
C LYS A 44 -2.37 12.13 4.23
N VAL A 45 -2.59 11.96 2.93
CA VAL A 45 -3.71 12.58 2.20
C VAL A 45 -4.83 11.59 1.92
N TYR A 46 -4.56 10.29 2.11
CA TYR A 46 -5.55 9.25 1.92
C TYR A 46 -5.30 8.09 2.87
N GLU A 47 -6.39 7.52 3.38
CA GLU A 47 -6.41 6.29 4.15
C GLU A 47 -7.74 5.57 3.93
N ALA A 48 -7.68 4.27 3.64
CA ALA A 48 -8.85 3.42 3.56
C ALA A 48 -8.54 2.02 4.07
N VAL A 49 -9.56 1.36 4.59
CA VAL A 49 -9.50 -0.01 5.10
C VAL A 49 -10.44 -0.88 4.30
N HIS A 50 -9.91 -1.99 3.78
CA HIS A 50 -10.62 -2.94 2.94
C HIS A 50 -10.56 -4.33 3.54
N ARG A 51 -11.71 -4.99 3.70
CA ARG A 51 -11.74 -6.38 4.18
C ARG A 51 -11.20 -7.38 3.15
N GLN A 52 -11.34 -7.09 1.87
CA GLN A 52 -10.92 -7.98 0.79
C GLN A 52 -9.63 -7.46 0.15
N ALA A 53 -8.63 -8.33 0.00
CA ALA A 53 -7.35 -8.01 -0.64
C ALA A 53 -7.54 -7.46 -2.07
N LYS A 54 -8.55 -7.96 -2.80
CA LYS A 54 -8.88 -7.50 -4.15
C LYS A 54 -9.26 -6.01 -4.18
N PHE A 55 -10.08 -5.54 -3.24
CA PHE A 55 -10.46 -4.13 -3.17
C PHE A 55 -9.30 -3.25 -2.75
N ALA A 56 -8.44 -3.73 -1.83
CA ALA A 56 -7.21 -3.03 -1.48
C ALA A 56 -6.27 -2.89 -2.69
N ALA A 57 -6.10 -3.93 -3.50
CA ALA A 57 -5.27 -3.88 -4.71
C ALA A 57 -5.82 -2.92 -5.77
N TRP A 58 -7.14 -2.87 -5.96
CA TRP A 58 -7.77 -1.88 -6.85
C TRP A 58 -7.61 -0.45 -6.35
N ASP A 59 -7.68 -0.25 -5.04
CA ASP A 59 -7.45 1.06 -4.45
C ASP A 59 -5.98 1.50 -4.61
N VAL A 60 -5.01 0.58 -4.42
CA VAL A 60 -3.60 0.83 -4.78
C VAL A 60 -3.46 1.26 -6.23
N MET A 61 -4.07 0.52 -7.16
CA MET A 61 -4.06 0.86 -8.58
C MET A 61 -4.53 2.30 -8.79
N ALA A 62 -5.70 2.65 -8.26
CA ALA A 62 -6.27 3.98 -8.41
C ALA A 62 -5.36 5.08 -7.82
N LYS A 63 -4.70 4.85 -6.69
CA LYS A 63 -3.75 5.81 -6.11
C LYS A 63 -2.46 5.93 -6.88
N VAL A 64 -1.92 4.82 -7.38
CA VAL A 64 -0.71 4.84 -8.22
C VAL A 64 -1.00 5.61 -9.51
N ILE A 65 -2.12 5.35 -10.19
CA ILE A 65 -2.52 6.08 -11.41
C ILE A 65 -2.70 7.56 -11.12
N SER A 66 -3.40 7.90 -10.02
CA SER A 66 -3.63 9.30 -9.64
C SER A 66 -2.34 10.07 -9.33
N VAL A 67 -1.29 9.39 -8.87
CA VAL A 67 -0.02 10.01 -8.51
C VAL A 67 0.91 10.06 -9.72
N SER A 68 1.09 8.93 -10.40
CA SER A 68 2.02 8.76 -11.52
C SER A 68 1.52 9.34 -12.83
N HIS A 69 0.21 9.46 -12.97
CA HIS A 69 -0.47 9.73 -14.24
C HIS A 69 -0.15 8.66 -15.30
N ASP A 70 0.13 7.43 -14.86
CA ASP A 70 0.49 6.28 -15.70
C ASP A 70 -0.38 5.06 -15.33
N GLU A 71 -1.21 4.63 -16.27
CA GLU A 71 -2.12 3.50 -16.11
C GLU A 71 -1.39 2.15 -16.08
N GLU A 72 -0.36 1.98 -16.90
CA GLU A 72 0.40 0.73 -17.00
C GLU A 72 1.15 0.49 -15.69
N GLN A 73 1.81 1.52 -15.17
CA GLN A 73 2.43 1.49 -13.85
C GLN A 73 1.40 1.21 -12.75
N GLY A 74 0.22 1.80 -12.85
CA GLY A 74 -0.91 1.50 -11.96
C GLY A 74 -1.23 0.01 -11.87
N VAL A 75 -1.39 -0.64 -13.03
CA VAL A 75 -1.71 -2.06 -13.13
C VAL A 75 -0.56 -2.91 -12.60
N GLU A 76 0.68 -2.62 -12.98
CA GLU A 76 1.86 -3.37 -12.54
C GLU A 76 1.98 -3.36 -11.01
N VAL A 77 1.90 -2.18 -10.41
CA VAL A 77 2.04 -2.01 -8.95
C VAL A 77 0.88 -2.68 -8.21
N ALA A 78 -0.34 -2.62 -8.76
CA ALA A 78 -1.49 -3.33 -8.19
C ALA A 78 -1.30 -4.85 -8.19
N VAL A 79 -0.75 -5.41 -9.26
CA VAL A 79 -0.42 -6.84 -9.35
C VAL A 79 0.64 -7.21 -8.31
N GLN A 80 1.70 -6.41 -8.18
CA GLN A 80 2.74 -6.61 -7.17
C GLN A 80 2.16 -6.56 -5.75
N ALA A 81 1.31 -5.57 -5.46
CA ALA A 81 0.61 -5.45 -4.18
C ALA A 81 -0.28 -6.67 -3.90
N ALA A 82 -1.07 -7.11 -4.88
CA ALA A 82 -1.93 -8.29 -4.74
C ALA A 82 -1.14 -9.59 -4.52
N GLN A 83 0.00 -9.75 -5.19
CA GLN A 83 0.90 -10.88 -4.94
C GLN A 83 1.49 -10.83 -3.53
N TRP A 84 1.90 -9.64 -3.07
CA TRP A 84 2.39 -9.46 -1.70
C TRP A 84 1.30 -9.78 -0.66
N MET A 85 0.07 -9.28 -0.82
CA MET A 85 -1.04 -9.56 0.10
C MET A 85 -1.32 -11.07 0.23
N ARG A 86 -1.31 -11.80 -0.90
CA ARG A 86 -1.46 -13.26 -0.91
C ARG A 86 -0.35 -13.99 -0.14
N ARG A 87 0.91 -13.56 -0.29
CA ARG A 87 2.03 -14.12 0.49
C ARG A 87 1.86 -13.81 1.99
N SER A 88 1.48 -12.59 2.33
CA SER A 88 1.25 -12.16 3.72
C SER A 88 0.06 -12.87 4.39
N GLU A 89 -0.91 -13.38 3.62
CA GLU A 89 -1.94 -14.30 4.12
C GLU A 89 -1.40 -15.69 4.43
N ALA A 90 -0.60 -16.26 3.52
CA ALA A 90 0.00 -17.58 3.70
C ALA A 90 0.93 -17.63 4.93
N THR A 91 1.77 -16.59 5.13
CA THR A 91 2.68 -16.50 6.28
C THR A 91 1.92 -16.45 7.61
N ASN A 92 0.80 -15.73 7.67
CA ASN A 92 -0.01 -15.64 8.89
C ASN A 92 -0.77 -16.94 9.19
N GLY A 93 -1.20 -17.67 8.16
CA GLY A 93 -1.81 -18.99 8.30
C GLY A 93 -0.85 -20.07 8.81
N SER A 94 0.45 -19.95 8.49
CA SER A 94 1.50 -20.84 8.99
C SER A 94 1.82 -20.59 10.47
N THR A 95 1.75 -19.33 10.91
CA THR A 95 2.01 -18.93 12.31
C THR A 95 0.87 -19.29 13.27
N ARG A 96 -0.38 -19.37 12.80
CA ARG A 96 -1.53 -19.80 13.64
C ARG A 96 -1.70 -21.33 13.77
N ARG A 97 -0.85 -22.14 13.11
CA ARG A 97 -0.98 -23.61 13.03
C ARG A 97 0.14 -24.38 13.77
N ALA A 98 1.03 -23.69 14.47
CA ALA A 98 2.05 -24.27 15.36
C ALA A 98 1.69 -23.97 16.82
#